data_AF-A0A840UYN5-F1
#
_entry.id   AF-A0A840UYN5-F1
#
_cell.length_a   1.000
_cell.length_b   1.000
_cell.length_c   1.000
_cell.angle_alpha   90.00
_cell.angle_beta   90.00
_cell.angle_gamma   90.00
#
_symmetry.space_group_name_H-M   'P 1'
#
loop_
_entity.id
_entity.type
_entity.pdbx_description
1 polymer ?
#
loop_
_entity_poly.entity_id
_entity_poly.type
_entity_poly.pdbx_seq_one_letter_code
_entity_poly.pdbx_strand_id
1 'polypeptide(L)'
;MPDTRRGITFTLQAPTALVAGALLFCSGCSRKVPEQVESPLPGTSVVIASASGGVDRQRLETMLWQDIAPTAETTLSLGLISEVMAASDGSEASPCRYLRGLLELSSNHPEEASNEWAAIPLEDFPPDFLYAPWRVAESTAKDANRYTEPLTAAVTDNKTSPLVTARWHGGHGAFNRALSAYLKSDPAQWTPHELEQLRVMKLYQPLTSEVTRMVAGALKGGRIPKALQADFLQLLQAPAEPDKEQVTELLKSDPVVARAAVEGARRQLDLRQAFASDRFEDVVAQTRNLDTATATDETVLLAFLASTRTGEKDLASRWAEELLRRKPGSETETWIQNIQQSSP
;
A
#
# COMPACT_ATOMS: atom_id res chain seq x y z
N MET A 1 17.06 -39.39 -17.93
CA MET A 1 16.20 -38.22 -18.18
C MET A 1 16.20 -37.39 -16.90
N PRO A 2 16.87 -36.23 -16.85
CA PRO A 2 16.92 -35.44 -15.63
C PRO A 2 15.68 -34.55 -15.50
N ASP A 3 15.17 -34.55 -14.28
CA ASP A 3 13.92 -33.97 -13.77
C ASP A 3 14.14 -32.48 -13.47
N THR A 4 13.50 -31.59 -14.23
CA THR A 4 13.60 -30.13 -14.07
C THR A 4 12.59 -29.62 -13.03
N ARG A 5 12.88 -29.86 -11.75
CA ARG A 5 12.24 -29.13 -10.64
C ARG A 5 12.90 -27.77 -10.46
N ARG A 6 12.35 -26.74 -11.10
CA ARG A 6 12.60 -25.35 -10.70
C ARG A 6 11.69 -25.02 -9.52
N GLY A 7 12.16 -25.31 -8.31
CA GLY A 7 11.58 -24.73 -7.09
C GLY A 7 11.83 -23.23 -7.11
N ILE A 8 10.76 -22.44 -7.06
CA ILE A 8 10.84 -21.01 -6.79
C ILE A 8 11.12 -20.89 -5.30
N THR A 9 12.37 -20.61 -4.96
CA THR A 9 12.78 -20.29 -3.59
C THR A 9 12.20 -18.93 -3.22
N PHE A 10 11.17 -18.90 -2.38
CA PHE A 10 10.68 -17.65 -1.77
C PHE A 10 11.64 -17.28 -0.65
N THR A 11 12.69 -16.53 -0.98
CA THR A 11 13.45 -15.78 0.01
C THR A 11 12.61 -14.56 0.42
N LEU A 12 11.99 -14.64 1.60
CA LEU A 12 11.62 -13.48 2.43
C LEU A 12 12.90 -12.83 2.96
N GLN A 13 13.70 -12.32 2.03
CA GLN A 13 14.64 -11.24 2.24
C GLN A 13 14.35 -10.32 1.06
N ALA A 14 13.49 -9.32 1.28
CA ALA A 14 13.58 -8.16 0.41
C ALA A 14 15.03 -7.70 0.50
N PRO A 15 15.82 -7.70 -0.60
CA PRO A 15 17.12 -7.07 -0.52
C PRO A 15 16.83 -5.64 -0.07
N THR A 16 17.42 -5.22 1.02
CA THR A 16 17.39 -3.90 1.65
C THR A 16 17.55 -2.75 0.63
N ALA A 17 18.20 -3.01 -0.51
CA ALA A 17 18.23 -2.12 -1.69
C ALA A 17 16.85 -1.81 -2.30
N LEU A 18 15.91 -2.76 -2.25
CA LEU A 18 14.51 -2.63 -2.67
C LEU A 18 13.68 -1.81 -1.66
N VAL A 19 14.07 -1.83 -0.38
CA VAL A 19 13.47 -1.01 0.69
C VAL A 19 13.92 0.45 0.54
N ALA A 20 15.20 0.70 0.25
CA ALA A 20 15.67 2.05 -0.08
C ALA A 20 14.94 2.62 -1.31
N GLY A 21 14.78 1.84 -2.38
CA GLY A 21 13.96 2.23 -3.53
C GLY A 21 12.50 2.55 -3.16
N ALA A 22 11.86 1.72 -2.32
CA ALA A 22 10.46 1.92 -1.90
C ALA A 22 10.24 3.17 -1.03
N LEU A 23 11.26 3.60 -0.28
CA LEU A 23 11.21 4.74 0.63
C LEU A 23 11.61 6.07 -0.03
N LEU A 24 12.33 6.03 -1.16
CA LEU A 24 12.80 7.21 -1.89
C LEU A 24 11.76 7.85 -2.82
N PHE A 25 10.75 7.12 -3.29
CA PHE A 25 9.73 7.67 -4.22
C PHE A 25 8.65 8.55 -3.58
N CYS A 26 8.80 8.93 -2.30
CA CYS A 26 7.78 9.67 -1.56
C CYS A 26 7.81 11.21 -1.75
N SER A 27 8.70 11.78 -2.56
CA SER A 27 8.71 13.25 -2.79
C SER A 27 8.91 13.59 -4.27
N GLY A 28 7.87 14.09 -4.95
CA GLY A 28 8.05 14.69 -6.28
C GLY A 28 6.80 14.78 -7.15
N CYS A 29 6.40 16.02 -7.45
CA CYS A 29 5.23 16.39 -8.24
C CYS A 29 5.27 15.96 -9.72
N SER A 30 4.08 15.60 -10.19
CA SER A 30 3.61 15.53 -11.58
C SER A 30 4.26 16.51 -12.57
N ARG A 31 4.86 16.01 -13.66
CA ARG A 31 4.86 16.66 -14.98
C ARG A 31 5.10 15.66 -16.12
N LYS A 32 4.36 15.88 -17.21
CA LYS A 32 4.40 15.11 -18.47
C LYS A 32 5.81 15.11 -19.07
N VAL A 33 6.26 13.95 -19.52
CA VAL A 33 7.41 13.80 -20.42
C VAL A 33 6.95 14.03 -21.86
N PRO A 34 7.66 14.87 -22.64
CA PRO A 34 8.02 14.52 -23.99
C PRO A 34 9.53 14.27 -24.06
N GLU A 35 9.90 13.34 -24.94
CA GLU A 35 11.27 13.01 -25.31
C GLU A 35 12.07 14.27 -25.65
N GLN A 36 13.11 14.55 -24.87
CA GLN A 36 14.46 14.94 -25.30
C GLN A 36 15.28 15.28 -24.05
N VAL A 37 16.57 14.93 -24.07
CA VAL A 37 17.54 15.29 -23.02
C VAL A 37 17.74 16.80 -23.10
N GLU A 38 16.97 17.56 -22.32
CA GLU A 38 17.21 18.97 -22.05
C GLU A 38 17.14 19.23 -20.54
N SER A 39 18.12 20.02 -20.08
CA SER A 39 18.42 20.57 -18.76
C SER A 39 17.32 20.51 -17.69
N PRO A 40 17.67 20.24 -16.41
CA PRO A 40 16.71 20.24 -15.31
C PRO A 40 16.00 21.59 -15.22
N LEU A 41 14.66 21.54 -15.11
CA LEU A 41 13.80 22.70 -14.88
C LEU A 41 14.29 23.49 -13.64
N PRO A 42 14.17 24.83 -13.65
CA PRO A 42 14.56 25.65 -12.50
C PRO A 42 13.54 25.44 -11.38
N GLY A 43 13.93 24.70 -10.35
CA GLY A 43 13.11 24.47 -9.16
C GLY A 43 13.50 23.25 -8.32
N THR A 44 14.11 22.22 -8.91
CA THR A 44 14.61 21.04 -8.19
C THR A 44 16.14 21.14 -8.11
N SER A 45 16.64 21.69 -7.00
CA SER A 45 18.09 21.80 -6.80
C SER A 45 18.63 20.44 -6.35
N VAL A 46 19.10 19.63 -7.28
CA VAL A 46 19.91 18.46 -6.94
C VAL A 46 21.16 18.96 -6.21
N VAL A 47 21.26 18.61 -4.93
CA VAL A 47 22.26 19.14 -3.98
C VAL A 47 23.70 18.76 -4.39
N ILE A 48 23.85 17.68 -5.15
CA ILE A 48 25.13 17.04 -5.48
C ILE A 48 25.83 17.68 -6.70
N ALA A 49 25.16 18.57 -7.44
CA ALA A 49 25.78 19.21 -8.61
C ALA A 49 26.54 20.49 -8.21
N SER A 50 27.82 20.36 -7.85
CA SER A 50 28.78 21.48 -7.92
C SER A 50 29.46 21.50 -9.31
N ALA A 51 29.85 22.69 -9.78
CA ALA A 51 30.48 22.90 -11.09
C ALA A 51 31.84 22.17 -11.26
N SER A 52 32.37 21.58 -10.19
CA SER A 52 33.62 20.81 -10.13
C SER A 52 33.41 19.30 -9.98
N GLY A 53 32.16 18.81 -10.01
CA GLY A 53 31.85 17.38 -9.95
C GLY A 53 31.99 16.74 -8.55
N GLY A 54 32.09 17.56 -7.50
CA GLY A 54 32.17 17.09 -6.10
C GLY A 54 30.85 17.25 -5.34
N VAL A 55 30.71 16.47 -4.26
CA VAL A 55 29.61 16.59 -3.29
C VAL A 55 29.75 17.89 -2.49
N ASP A 56 28.70 18.72 -2.48
CA ASP A 56 28.69 19.99 -1.76
C ASP A 56 28.16 19.80 -0.33
N ARG A 57 29.09 19.76 0.63
CA ARG A 57 28.79 19.66 2.06
C ARG A 57 27.86 20.76 2.56
N GLN A 58 28.09 22.02 2.16
CA GLN A 58 27.30 23.14 2.65
C GLN A 58 25.84 23.02 2.21
N ARG A 59 25.61 22.57 0.97
CA ARG A 59 24.24 22.35 0.47
C ARG A 59 23.56 21.14 1.14
N LEU A 60 24.32 20.10 1.52
CA LEU A 60 23.80 18.99 2.31
C LEU A 60 23.39 19.43 3.73
N GLU A 61 24.16 20.33 4.36
CA GLU A 61 23.86 20.88 5.69
C GLU A 61 22.63 21.82 5.68
N THR A 62 22.36 22.49 4.56
CA THR A 62 21.18 23.37 4.40
C THR A 62 20.04 22.72 3.61
N MET A 63 20.08 21.40 3.42
CA MET A 63 19.10 20.68 2.59
C MET A 63 17.70 20.73 3.20
N LEU A 64 16.68 20.88 2.34
CA LEU A 64 15.28 20.81 2.77
C LEU A 64 14.74 19.40 2.62
N TRP A 65 13.68 19.06 3.36
CA TRP A 65 13.03 17.74 3.30
C TRP A 65 12.63 17.32 1.88
N GLN A 66 12.14 18.26 1.07
CA GLN A 66 11.73 18.03 -0.32
C GLN A 66 12.89 17.65 -1.25
N ASP A 67 14.13 17.97 -0.87
CA ASP A 67 15.33 17.70 -1.68
C ASP A 67 15.91 16.31 -1.41
N ILE A 68 15.45 15.60 -0.35
CA ILE A 68 15.99 14.29 0.07
C ILE A 68 15.84 13.26 -1.04
N ALA A 69 14.62 13.05 -1.55
CA ALA A 69 14.35 12.05 -2.59
C ALA A 69 15.19 12.25 -3.86
N PRO A 70 15.18 13.44 -4.52
CA PRO A 70 15.99 13.64 -5.71
C PRO A 70 17.50 13.56 -5.44
N THR A 71 17.94 13.98 -4.24
CA THR A 71 19.35 13.87 -3.83
C THR A 71 19.77 12.41 -3.67
N ALA A 72 18.96 11.59 -3.00
CA ALA A 72 19.24 10.17 -2.85
C ALA A 72 19.21 9.43 -4.20
N GLU A 73 18.23 9.69 -5.06
CA GLU A 73 18.16 9.10 -6.40
C GLU A 73 19.42 9.45 -7.23
N THR A 74 19.84 10.71 -7.19
CA THR A 74 21.08 11.13 -7.85
C THR A 74 22.30 10.46 -7.24
N THR A 75 22.38 10.35 -5.91
CA THR A 75 23.48 9.68 -5.20
C THR A 75 23.61 8.22 -5.67
N LEU A 76 22.49 7.50 -5.70
CA LEU A 76 22.45 6.09 -6.08
C LEU A 76 22.79 5.87 -7.56
N SER A 77 22.21 6.68 -8.45
CA SER A 77 22.45 6.57 -9.90
C SER A 77 23.88 6.88 -10.31
N LEU A 78 24.55 7.78 -9.59
CA LEU A 78 25.95 8.15 -9.82
C LEU A 78 26.94 7.31 -9.01
N GLY A 79 26.46 6.44 -8.11
CA GLY A 79 27.32 5.61 -7.25
C GLY A 79 28.12 6.40 -6.21
N LEU A 80 27.61 7.55 -5.76
CA LEU A 80 28.30 8.51 -4.88
C LEU A 80 28.01 8.32 -3.39
N ILE A 81 27.61 7.10 -2.99
CA ILE A 81 27.15 6.84 -1.61
C ILE A 81 28.24 7.21 -0.60
N SER A 82 29.47 6.72 -0.80
CA SER A 82 30.60 6.94 0.11
C SER A 82 30.96 8.42 0.23
N GLU A 83 30.94 9.15 -0.88
CA GLU A 83 31.26 10.58 -0.96
C GLU A 83 30.19 11.42 -0.25
N VAL A 84 28.91 11.09 -0.44
CA VAL A 84 27.80 11.79 0.24
C VAL A 84 27.80 11.47 1.73
N MET A 85 28.05 10.23 2.13
CA MET A 85 28.18 9.84 3.54
C MET A 85 29.35 10.57 4.20
N ALA A 86 30.52 10.64 3.55
CA ALA A 86 31.69 11.36 4.07
C ALA A 86 31.46 12.88 4.16
N ALA A 87 30.81 13.48 3.15
CA ALA A 87 30.53 14.91 3.13
C ALA A 87 29.45 15.32 4.14
N SER A 88 28.52 14.43 4.46
CA SER A 88 27.46 14.67 5.45
C SER A 88 27.87 14.26 6.86
N ASP A 89 29.06 13.69 7.07
CA ASP A 89 29.53 13.27 8.38
C ASP A 89 29.60 14.44 9.38
N GLY A 90 29.09 14.20 10.60
CA GLY A 90 28.96 15.21 11.65
C GLY A 90 27.89 16.29 11.43
N SER A 91 27.11 16.24 10.34
CA SER A 91 25.94 17.13 10.19
C SER A 91 24.83 16.76 11.18
N GLU A 92 24.30 17.78 11.85
CA GLU A 92 23.17 17.67 12.79
C GLU A 92 21.82 18.00 12.12
N ALA A 93 21.81 18.45 10.87
CA ALA A 93 20.59 18.85 10.18
C ALA A 93 19.68 17.62 9.94
N SER A 94 18.44 17.67 10.44
CA SER A 94 17.47 16.58 10.38
C SER A 94 17.25 16.00 8.96
N PRO A 95 17.09 16.82 7.89
CA PRO A 95 17.01 16.29 6.52
C PRO A 95 18.27 15.54 6.06
N CYS A 96 19.45 16.02 6.47
CA CYS A 96 20.75 15.43 6.13
C CYS A 96 20.93 14.07 6.83
N ARG A 97 20.62 14.02 8.14
CA ARG A 97 20.56 12.76 8.91
C ARG A 97 19.60 11.76 8.28
N TYR A 98 18.43 12.24 7.84
CA TYR A 98 17.45 11.39 7.18
C TYR A 98 17.98 10.78 5.88
N LEU A 99 18.64 11.59 5.04
CA LEU A 99 19.31 11.13 3.82
C LEU A 99 20.39 10.09 4.13
N ARG A 100 21.23 10.30 5.16
CA ARG A 100 22.21 9.29 5.58
C ARG A 100 21.55 7.96 5.91
N GLY A 101 20.46 7.98 6.67
CA GLY A 101 19.72 6.75 6.98
C GLY A 101 19.18 6.04 5.72
N LEU A 102 18.73 6.77 4.70
CA LEU A 102 18.33 6.17 3.42
C LEU A 102 19.51 5.54 2.66
N LEU A 103 20.68 6.18 2.71
CA LEU A 103 21.90 5.68 2.06
C LEU A 103 22.45 4.45 2.78
N GLU A 104 22.39 4.40 4.11
CA GLU A 104 22.73 3.22 4.89
C GLU A 104 21.81 2.04 4.57
N LEU A 105 20.49 2.27 4.46
CA LEU A 105 19.56 1.25 4.00
C LEU A 105 19.89 0.73 2.60
N SER A 106 20.25 1.63 1.68
CA SER A 106 20.63 1.23 0.32
C SER A 106 21.90 0.37 0.30
N SER A 107 22.75 0.53 1.33
CA SER A 107 23.98 -0.24 1.56
C SER A 107 23.76 -1.49 2.42
N ASN A 108 22.51 -1.84 2.74
CA ASN A 108 22.13 -2.96 3.60
C ASN A 108 22.62 -2.83 5.07
N HIS A 109 22.55 -1.62 5.62
CA HIS A 109 22.90 -1.30 7.00
C HIS A 109 21.66 -0.76 7.77
N PRO A 110 20.68 -1.62 8.09
CA PRO A 110 19.42 -1.18 8.69
C PRO A 110 19.53 -0.72 10.14
N GLU A 111 20.54 -1.20 10.89
CA GLU A 111 20.77 -0.74 12.27
C GLU A 111 21.35 0.68 12.28
N GLU A 112 22.31 0.95 11.39
CA GLU A 112 22.92 2.25 11.16
C GLU A 112 21.88 3.27 10.68
N ALA A 113 21.02 2.88 9.74
CA ALA A 113 19.90 3.71 9.31
C ALA A 113 18.93 4.03 10.46
N SER A 114 18.64 3.04 11.31
CA SER A 114 17.80 3.25 12.49
C SER A 114 18.43 4.24 13.48
N ASN A 115 19.74 4.15 13.70
CA ASN A 115 20.49 5.06 14.57
C ASN A 115 20.48 6.50 14.04
N GLU A 116 20.67 6.68 12.73
CA GLU A 116 20.60 8.00 12.09
C GLU A 116 19.25 8.67 12.30
N TRP A 117 18.16 7.93 12.11
CA TRP A 117 16.81 8.45 12.29
C TRP A 117 16.43 8.62 13.76
N ALA A 118 16.93 7.77 14.66
CA ALA A 118 16.69 7.90 16.09
C ALA A 118 17.31 9.17 16.69
N ALA A 119 18.36 9.70 16.07
CA ALA A 119 18.98 10.96 16.46
C ALA A 119 18.14 12.20 16.10
N ILE A 120 17.17 12.07 15.18
CA ILE A 120 16.30 13.18 14.77
C ILE A 120 15.17 13.36 15.81
N PRO A 121 14.93 14.58 16.33
CA PRO A 121 13.77 14.88 17.18
C PRO A 121 12.45 14.54 16.47
N LEU A 122 11.45 14.00 17.19
CA LEU A 122 10.20 13.54 16.55
C LEU A 122 9.40 14.71 15.94
N GLU A 123 9.48 15.88 16.58
CA GLU A 123 8.88 17.14 16.16
C GLU A 123 9.44 17.69 14.85
N ASP A 124 10.65 17.26 14.45
CA ASP A 124 11.30 17.70 13.22
C ASP A 124 10.84 16.90 11.99
N PHE A 125 10.27 15.71 12.19
CA PHE A 125 9.81 14.87 11.08
C PHE A 125 8.53 15.41 10.45
N PRO A 126 8.54 15.69 9.14
CA PRO A 126 7.29 15.83 8.41
C PRO A 126 6.54 14.48 8.41
N PRO A 127 5.19 14.49 8.43
CA PRO A 127 4.38 13.27 8.49
C PRO A 127 4.75 12.15 7.50
N ASP A 128 5.02 12.49 6.23
CA ASP A 128 5.37 11.51 5.19
C ASP A 128 6.72 10.84 5.40
N PHE A 129 7.61 11.46 6.18
CA PHE A 129 8.95 10.96 6.47
C PHE A 129 8.99 10.04 7.69
N LEU A 130 7.86 9.84 8.39
CA LEU A 130 7.77 8.92 9.53
C LEU A 130 7.70 7.44 9.11
N TYR A 131 7.21 7.16 7.90
CA TYR A 131 6.94 5.77 7.47
C TYR A 131 8.21 4.92 7.35
N ALA A 132 9.27 5.46 6.72
CA ALA A 132 10.55 4.78 6.56
C ALA A 132 11.19 4.38 7.91
N PRO A 133 11.40 5.32 8.85
CA PRO A 133 11.88 5.01 10.20
C PRO A 133 10.98 4.03 10.93
N TRP A 134 9.66 4.18 10.81
CA TRP A 134 8.72 3.26 11.42
C TRP A 134 8.92 1.82 10.91
N ARG A 135 9.02 1.60 9.59
CA ARG A 135 9.22 0.25 9.03
C ARG A 135 10.55 -0.38 9.42
N VAL A 136 11.62 0.39 9.40
CA VAL A 136 12.94 -0.14 9.79
C VAL A 136 12.94 -0.50 11.26
N ALA A 137 12.41 0.37 12.12
CA ALA A 137 12.27 0.09 13.54
C ALA A 137 11.40 -1.16 13.80
N GLU A 138 10.32 -1.40 13.06
CA GLU A 138 9.57 -2.67 13.18
C GLU A 138 10.42 -3.90 12.86
N SER A 139 11.36 -3.79 11.92
CA SER A 139 12.21 -4.92 11.52
C SER A 139 13.43 -5.13 12.41
N THR A 140 13.92 -4.08 13.09
CA THR A 140 15.17 -4.11 13.86
C THR A 140 14.99 -3.97 15.37
N ALA A 141 13.88 -3.41 15.85
CA ALA A 141 13.76 -3.04 17.24
C ALA A 141 13.54 -4.24 18.17
N LYS A 142 14.27 -4.23 19.29
CA LYS A 142 13.99 -5.05 20.48
C LYS A 142 12.99 -4.36 21.43
N ASP A 143 12.82 -3.05 21.28
CA ASP A 143 11.98 -2.17 22.11
C ASP A 143 10.76 -1.61 21.34
N ALA A 144 9.89 -0.89 22.05
CA ALA A 144 8.73 -0.25 21.45
C ALA A 144 9.11 0.78 20.37
N ASN A 145 8.51 0.66 19.19
CA ASN A 145 8.78 1.52 18.04
C ASN A 145 8.26 2.96 18.29
N ARG A 146 9.18 3.90 18.53
CA ARG A 146 8.88 5.32 18.85
C ARG A 146 8.10 6.08 17.77
N TYR A 147 8.11 5.59 16.53
CA TYR A 147 7.43 6.24 15.41
C TYR A 147 5.95 5.83 15.30
N THR A 148 5.53 4.83 16.09
CA THR A 148 4.17 4.25 16.03
C THR A 148 3.08 5.28 16.33
N GLU A 149 3.17 5.98 17.46
CA GLU A 149 2.14 6.95 17.85
C GLU A 149 2.12 8.18 16.92
N PRO A 150 3.25 8.82 16.59
CA PRO A 150 3.26 9.95 15.66
C PRO A 150 2.72 9.61 14.27
N LEU A 151 3.10 8.46 13.71
CA LEU A 151 2.62 8.03 12.39
C LEU A 151 1.11 7.70 12.42
N THR A 152 0.64 7.04 13.49
CA THR A 152 -0.79 6.74 13.65
C THR A 152 -1.62 8.02 13.75
N ALA A 153 -1.15 9.01 14.52
CA ALA A 153 -1.80 10.31 14.62
C ALA A 153 -1.83 11.03 13.26
N ALA A 154 -0.71 11.05 12.54
CA ALA A 154 -0.60 11.67 11.23
C ALA A 154 -1.54 11.03 10.18
N VAL A 155 -1.64 9.70 10.17
CA VAL A 155 -2.55 8.97 9.28
C VAL A 155 -4.02 9.26 9.63
N THR A 156 -4.35 9.25 10.92
CA THR A 156 -5.72 9.50 11.41
C THR A 156 -6.17 10.93 11.11
N ASP A 157 -5.26 11.89 11.21
CA ASP A 157 -5.49 13.30 10.91
C ASP A 157 -5.44 13.64 9.40
N ASN A 158 -5.22 12.65 8.52
CA ASN A 158 -5.01 12.84 7.08
C ASN A 158 -3.87 13.80 6.72
N LYS A 159 -2.78 13.78 7.50
CA LYS A 159 -1.58 14.61 7.28
C LYS A 159 -0.51 13.92 6.41
N THR A 160 -0.69 12.63 6.14
CA THR A 160 0.18 11.85 5.25
C THR A 160 -0.38 11.79 3.83
N SER A 161 0.52 11.63 2.86
CA SER A 161 0.19 11.30 1.49
C SER A 161 -0.66 10.02 1.40
N PRO A 162 -1.54 9.89 0.38
CA PRO A 162 -2.35 8.68 0.21
C PRO A 162 -1.52 7.40 0.13
N LEU A 163 -0.30 7.46 -0.42
CA LEU A 163 0.57 6.30 -0.53
C LEU A 163 1.07 5.82 0.84
N VAL A 164 1.51 6.74 1.71
CA VAL A 164 1.92 6.40 3.08
C VAL A 164 0.73 5.87 3.89
N THR A 165 -0.45 6.48 3.74
CA THR A 165 -1.69 6.00 4.36
C THR A 165 -2.03 4.57 3.91
N ALA A 166 -1.91 4.27 2.61
CA ALA A 166 -2.16 2.94 2.06
C ALA A 166 -1.23 1.90 2.65
N ARG A 167 0.07 2.20 2.68
CA ARG A 167 1.10 1.34 3.24
C ARG A 167 0.90 1.06 4.72
N TRP A 168 0.59 2.08 5.51
CA TRP A 168 0.31 1.93 6.93
C TRP A 168 -0.90 1.02 7.18
N HIS A 169 -2.02 1.24 6.47
CA HIS A 169 -3.18 0.36 6.57
C HIS A 169 -2.90 -1.07 6.11
N GLY A 170 -2.14 -1.25 5.02
CA GLY A 170 -1.73 -2.55 4.52
C GLY A 170 -0.90 -3.34 5.54
N GLY A 171 0.08 -2.68 6.17
CA GLY A 171 0.89 -3.25 7.24
C GLY A 171 0.11 -3.62 8.51
N HIS A 172 -1.09 -3.09 8.70
CA HIS A 172 -1.99 -3.42 9.81
C HIS A 172 -3.15 -4.36 9.40
N GLY A 173 -3.15 -4.87 8.17
CA GLY A 173 -4.20 -5.79 7.67
C GLY A 173 -5.54 -5.10 7.40
N ALA A 174 -5.58 -3.77 7.41
CA ALA A 174 -6.77 -2.98 7.11
C ALA A 174 -6.93 -2.80 5.58
N PHE A 175 -7.02 -3.91 4.84
CA PHE A 175 -6.93 -3.91 3.38
C PHE A 175 -7.97 -3.05 2.65
N ASN A 176 -9.20 -2.94 3.17
CA ASN A 176 -10.21 -2.04 2.59
C ASN A 176 -9.76 -0.58 2.66
N ARG A 177 -9.24 -0.13 3.82
CA ARG A 177 -8.73 1.23 3.99
C ARG A 177 -7.47 1.46 3.16
N ALA A 178 -6.61 0.45 3.07
CA ALA A 178 -5.42 0.49 2.24
C ALA A 178 -5.78 0.66 0.75
N LEU A 179 -6.75 -0.10 0.24
CA LEU A 179 -7.25 0.03 -1.13
C LEU A 179 -7.87 1.40 -1.39
N SER A 180 -8.69 1.92 -0.48
CA SER A 180 -9.25 3.28 -0.60
C SER A 180 -8.17 4.36 -0.68
N ALA A 181 -7.05 4.17 0.02
CA ALA A 181 -5.91 5.07 -0.05
C ALA A 181 -5.10 4.88 -1.34
N TYR A 182 -4.92 3.65 -1.82
CA TYR A 182 -4.29 3.39 -3.12
C TYR A 182 -5.05 4.01 -4.29
N LEU A 183 -6.39 3.99 -4.27
CA LEU A 183 -7.23 4.66 -5.28
C LEU A 183 -7.00 6.18 -5.37
N LYS A 184 -6.48 6.79 -4.29
CA LYS A 184 -6.14 8.23 -4.22
C LYS A 184 -4.65 8.50 -4.45
N SER A 185 -3.82 7.45 -4.49
CA SER A 185 -2.38 7.57 -4.71
C SER A 185 -2.04 7.69 -6.19
N ASP A 186 -0.88 8.27 -6.51
CA ASP A 186 -0.38 8.33 -7.89
C ASP A 186 0.32 7.01 -8.25
N PRO A 187 -0.15 6.25 -9.25
CA PRO A 187 0.52 5.01 -9.66
C PRO A 187 1.95 5.20 -10.16
N ALA A 188 2.35 6.42 -10.53
CA ALA A 188 3.74 6.73 -10.90
C ALA A 188 4.72 6.59 -9.73
N GLN A 189 4.23 6.64 -8.50
CA GLN A 189 5.02 6.49 -7.27
C GLN A 189 4.99 5.05 -6.74
N TRP A 190 4.26 4.14 -7.39
CA TRP A 190 4.20 2.74 -6.96
C TRP A 190 5.53 2.05 -7.20
N THR A 191 5.92 1.24 -6.23
CA THR A 191 7.18 0.50 -6.22
C THR A 191 6.88 -1.01 -6.17
N PRO A 192 7.90 -1.89 -6.23
CA PRO A 192 7.67 -3.32 -6.03
C PRO A 192 6.98 -3.66 -4.70
N HIS A 193 7.08 -2.80 -3.68
CA HIS A 193 6.33 -2.94 -2.44
C HIS A 193 4.81 -2.86 -2.67
N GLU A 194 4.35 -1.89 -3.46
CA GLU A 194 2.94 -1.75 -3.84
C GLU A 194 2.44 -2.95 -4.63
N LEU A 195 3.27 -3.47 -5.54
CA LEU A 195 2.93 -4.68 -6.29
C LEU A 195 2.63 -5.85 -5.35
N GLU A 196 3.45 -6.06 -4.31
CA GLU A 196 3.24 -7.15 -3.35
C GLU A 196 1.99 -6.92 -2.49
N GLN A 197 1.78 -5.69 -1.98
CA GLN A 197 0.57 -5.36 -1.23
C GLN A 197 -0.70 -5.58 -2.06
N LEU A 198 -0.69 -5.15 -3.33
CA LEU A 198 -1.81 -5.35 -4.24
C LEU A 198 -1.99 -6.81 -4.65
N ARG A 199 -0.92 -7.59 -4.72
CA ARG A 199 -0.99 -9.05 -4.90
C ARG A 199 -1.73 -9.71 -3.75
N VAL A 200 -1.36 -9.40 -2.51
CA VAL A 200 -2.04 -9.89 -1.31
C VAL A 200 -3.52 -9.47 -1.31
N MET A 201 -3.82 -8.20 -1.57
CA MET A 201 -5.20 -7.71 -1.63
C MET A 201 -6.01 -8.38 -2.74
N LYS A 202 -5.40 -8.71 -3.89
CA LYS A 202 -6.08 -9.43 -4.97
C LYS A 202 -6.53 -10.83 -4.54
N LEU A 203 -5.78 -11.49 -3.65
CA LEU A 203 -6.16 -12.81 -3.11
C LEU A 203 -7.30 -12.73 -2.09
N TYR A 204 -7.58 -11.54 -1.55
CA TYR A 204 -8.71 -11.32 -0.67
C TYR A 204 -9.97 -11.11 -1.51
N GLN A 205 -10.84 -12.13 -1.56
CA GLN A 205 -12.02 -12.23 -2.43
C GLN A 205 -12.89 -10.95 -2.49
N PRO A 206 -13.14 -10.23 -1.39
CA PRO A 206 -13.92 -8.99 -1.44
C PRO A 206 -13.28 -7.84 -2.21
N LEU A 207 -11.96 -7.88 -2.43
CA LEU A 207 -11.19 -6.80 -3.04
C LEU A 207 -10.66 -7.15 -4.43
N THR A 208 -10.75 -8.42 -4.85
CA THR A 208 -10.17 -8.92 -6.10
C THR A 208 -10.57 -8.10 -7.31
N SER A 209 -11.86 -7.84 -7.50
CA SER A 209 -12.38 -7.10 -8.67
C SER A 209 -11.96 -5.63 -8.67
N GLU A 210 -11.81 -5.03 -7.50
CA GLU A 210 -11.57 -3.60 -7.34
C GLU A 210 -10.07 -3.32 -7.51
N VAL A 211 -9.22 -4.18 -6.93
CA VAL A 211 -7.77 -4.20 -7.19
C VAL A 211 -7.51 -4.41 -8.68
N THR A 212 -8.18 -5.38 -9.30
CA THR A 212 -8.04 -5.68 -10.74
C THR A 212 -8.39 -4.45 -11.58
N ARG A 213 -9.51 -3.78 -11.28
CA ARG A 213 -9.95 -2.57 -12.01
C ARG A 213 -8.97 -1.42 -11.84
N MET A 214 -8.51 -1.17 -10.61
CA MET A 214 -7.55 -0.12 -10.30
C MET A 214 -6.24 -0.32 -11.06
N VAL A 215 -5.67 -1.52 -10.98
CA VAL A 215 -4.40 -1.86 -11.66
C VAL A 215 -4.56 -1.80 -13.18
N ALA A 216 -5.64 -2.32 -13.74
CA ALA A 216 -5.91 -2.25 -15.18
C ALA A 216 -6.05 -0.80 -15.66
N GLY A 217 -6.73 0.06 -14.89
CA GLY A 217 -6.84 1.49 -15.18
C GLY A 217 -5.48 2.19 -15.17
N ALA A 218 -4.65 1.92 -14.16
CA ALA A 218 -3.31 2.49 -14.04
C ALA A 218 -2.37 2.06 -15.19
N LEU A 219 -2.42 0.78 -15.60
CA LEU A 219 -1.67 0.26 -16.74
C LEU A 219 -2.13 0.91 -18.06
N LYS A 220 -3.44 0.93 -18.32
CA LYS A 220 -3.99 1.54 -19.54
C LYS A 220 -3.67 3.02 -19.64
N GLY A 221 -3.62 3.72 -18.51
CA GLY A 221 -3.23 5.13 -18.43
C GLY A 221 -1.73 5.39 -18.58
N GLY A 222 -0.89 4.35 -18.64
CA GLY A 222 0.56 4.48 -18.73
C GLY A 222 1.19 5.12 -17.48
N ARG A 223 0.51 5.06 -16.33
CA ARG A 223 0.93 5.73 -15.09
C ARG A 223 1.93 4.91 -14.28
N ILE A 224 1.92 3.58 -14.44
CA ILE A 224 2.85 2.69 -13.74
C ILE A 224 4.27 2.83 -14.32
N PRO A 225 5.33 2.93 -13.49
CA PRO A 225 6.71 2.97 -13.96
C PRO A 225 7.04 1.84 -14.94
N LYS A 226 7.74 2.15 -16.03
CA LYS A 226 8.05 1.19 -17.11
C LYS A 226 8.65 -0.12 -16.60
N ALA A 227 9.55 -0.03 -15.62
CA ALA A 227 10.22 -1.19 -15.01
C ALA A 227 9.25 -2.17 -14.33
N LEU A 228 8.06 -1.72 -13.90
CA LEU A 228 7.09 -2.53 -13.16
C LEU A 228 5.89 -2.97 -14.02
N GLN A 229 5.75 -2.44 -15.23
CA GLN A 229 4.55 -2.69 -16.06
C GLN A 229 4.34 -4.17 -16.37
N ALA A 230 5.43 -4.91 -16.64
CA ALA A 230 5.35 -6.35 -16.90
C ALA A 230 4.84 -7.13 -15.68
N ASP A 231 5.31 -6.78 -14.48
CA ASP A 231 4.93 -7.47 -13.25
C ASP A 231 3.49 -7.16 -12.84
N PHE A 232 3.03 -5.92 -13.02
CA PHE A 232 1.63 -5.55 -12.82
C PHE A 232 0.71 -6.19 -13.87
N LEU A 233 1.17 -6.38 -15.10
CA LEU A 233 0.42 -7.13 -16.11
C LEU A 233 0.27 -8.61 -15.71
N GLN A 234 1.34 -9.23 -15.20
CA GLN A 234 1.27 -10.59 -14.66
C GLN A 234 0.32 -10.69 -13.47
N LEU A 235 0.28 -9.68 -12.59
CA LEU A 235 -0.69 -9.63 -11.49
C LEU A 235 -2.14 -9.72 -12.02
N LEU A 236 -2.47 -9.06 -13.13
CA LEU A 236 -3.82 -9.14 -13.73
C LEU A 236 -4.10 -10.51 -14.36
N GLN A 237 -3.09 -11.13 -14.97
CA GLN A 237 -3.22 -12.42 -15.66
C GLN A 237 -3.26 -13.61 -14.70
N ALA A 238 -2.82 -13.44 -13.45
CA ALA A 238 -2.90 -14.49 -12.45
C ALA A 238 -4.36 -14.96 -12.26
N PRO A 239 -4.59 -16.28 -12.10
CA PRO A 239 -5.93 -16.83 -11.96
C PRO A 239 -6.72 -16.14 -10.85
N ALA A 240 -8.03 -16.03 -11.06
CA ALA A 240 -8.94 -15.38 -10.10
C ALA A 240 -9.10 -16.20 -8.82
N GLU A 241 -8.97 -17.53 -8.93
CA GLU A 241 -8.95 -18.43 -7.78
C GLU A 241 -7.51 -18.58 -7.28
N PRO A 242 -7.22 -18.22 -6.01
CA PRO A 242 -5.93 -18.48 -5.41
C PRO A 242 -5.63 -19.99 -5.38
N ASP A 243 -4.39 -20.36 -5.66
CA ASP A 243 -3.92 -21.70 -5.29
C ASP A 243 -3.98 -21.85 -3.76
N LYS A 244 -4.61 -22.93 -3.29
CA LYS A 244 -4.75 -23.25 -1.87
C LYS A 244 -3.39 -23.36 -1.18
N GLU A 245 -2.38 -23.90 -1.86
CA GLU A 245 -1.02 -24.00 -1.32
C GLU A 245 -0.42 -22.61 -1.14
N GLN A 246 -0.57 -21.73 -2.12
CA GLN A 246 -0.11 -20.35 -2.07
C GLN A 246 -0.76 -19.55 -0.93
N VAL A 247 -2.08 -19.67 -0.75
CA VAL A 247 -2.79 -19.00 0.36
C VAL A 247 -2.35 -19.56 1.71
N THR A 248 -2.18 -20.88 1.81
CA THR A 248 -1.72 -21.52 3.05
C THR A 248 -0.33 -21.04 3.43
N GLU A 249 0.57 -20.91 2.47
CA GLU A 249 1.92 -20.40 2.70
C GLU A 249 1.91 -18.92 3.10
N LEU A 250 1.08 -18.10 2.46
CA LEU A 250 0.91 -16.69 2.83
C LEU A 250 0.39 -16.53 4.26
N LEU A 251 -0.60 -17.33 4.67
CA LEU A 251 -1.13 -17.30 6.03
C LEU A 251 -0.11 -17.76 7.09
N LYS A 252 0.87 -18.58 6.71
CA LYS A 252 1.95 -19.01 7.62
C LYS A 252 3.09 -18.00 7.69
N SER A 253 3.41 -17.39 6.56
CA SER A 253 4.58 -16.52 6.41
C SER A 253 4.30 -15.06 6.79
N ASP A 254 3.04 -14.61 6.72
CA ASP A 254 2.66 -13.23 7.03
C ASP A 254 1.60 -13.16 8.15
N PRO A 255 2.01 -12.77 9.39
CA PRO A 255 1.10 -12.62 10.53
C PRO A 255 0.01 -11.56 10.33
N VAL A 256 0.25 -10.54 9.49
CA VAL A 256 -0.71 -9.47 9.19
C VAL A 256 -1.83 -10.04 8.32
N VAL A 257 -1.45 -10.78 7.27
CA VAL A 257 -2.40 -11.48 6.40
C VAL A 257 -3.19 -12.52 7.19
N ALA A 258 -2.54 -13.30 8.05
CA ALA A 258 -3.20 -14.28 8.92
C ALA A 258 -4.25 -13.63 9.82
N ARG A 259 -3.91 -12.50 10.46
CA ARG A 259 -4.83 -11.75 11.33
C ARG A 259 -6.01 -11.19 10.55
N ALA A 260 -5.76 -10.59 9.38
CA ALA A 260 -6.81 -10.07 8.52
C ALA A 260 -7.77 -11.17 8.05
N ALA A 261 -7.24 -12.36 7.70
CA ALA A 261 -8.04 -13.51 7.31
C ALA A 261 -8.90 -14.04 8.46
N VAL A 262 -8.35 -14.14 9.68
CA VAL A 262 -9.11 -14.55 10.87
C VAL A 262 -10.23 -13.56 11.19
N GLU A 263 -9.96 -12.26 11.16
CA GLU A 263 -10.96 -11.22 11.39
C GLU A 263 -12.05 -11.23 10.30
N GLY A 264 -11.68 -11.43 9.04
CA GLY A 264 -12.64 -11.62 7.96
C GLY A 264 -13.54 -12.85 8.16
N ALA A 265 -12.95 -13.99 8.55
CA ALA A 265 -13.68 -15.22 8.83
C ALA A 265 -14.63 -15.08 10.03
N ARG A 266 -14.19 -14.37 11.08
CA ARG A 266 -15.03 -14.06 12.25
C ARG A 266 -16.24 -13.23 11.87
N ARG A 267 -16.05 -12.11 11.16
CA ARG A 267 -17.17 -11.27 10.70
C ARG A 267 -18.16 -12.05 9.84
N GLN A 268 -17.65 -12.91 8.95
CA GLN A 268 -18.51 -13.72 8.12
C GLN A 268 -19.29 -14.77 8.94
N LEU A 269 -18.66 -15.38 9.93
CA LEU A 269 -19.31 -16.28 10.86
C LEU A 269 -20.42 -15.57 11.66
N ASP A 270 -20.14 -14.37 12.16
CA ASP A 270 -21.10 -13.57 12.93
C ASP A 270 -22.32 -13.20 12.08
N LEU A 271 -22.11 -12.77 10.82
CA LEU A 271 -23.18 -12.49 9.88
C LEU A 271 -24.03 -13.74 9.58
N ARG A 272 -23.40 -14.89 9.34
CA ARG A 272 -24.11 -16.16 9.12
C ARG A 272 -24.92 -16.57 10.34
N GLN A 273 -24.37 -16.46 11.54
CA GLN A 273 -25.06 -16.80 12.77
C GLN A 273 -26.25 -15.87 13.04
N ALA A 274 -26.09 -14.56 12.80
CA ALA A 274 -27.19 -13.60 12.90
C ALA A 274 -28.30 -13.94 11.91
N PHE A 275 -27.95 -14.18 10.65
CA PHE A 275 -28.93 -14.52 9.60
C PHE A 275 -29.64 -15.85 9.87
N ALA A 276 -28.91 -16.92 10.24
CA ALA A 276 -29.48 -18.23 10.52
C ALA A 276 -30.35 -18.28 11.79
N SER A 277 -30.20 -17.29 12.68
CA SER A 277 -30.99 -17.16 13.91
C SER A 277 -32.15 -16.16 13.75
N ASP A 278 -32.52 -15.80 12.51
CA ASP A 278 -33.54 -14.80 12.18
C ASP A 278 -33.30 -13.40 12.79
N ARG A 279 -32.06 -13.08 13.19
CA ARG A 279 -31.67 -11.76 13.70
C ARG A 279 -31.30 -10.84 12.55
N PHE A 280 -32.26 -10.57 11.67
CA PHE A 280 -32.04 -9.77 10.46
C PHE A 280 -31.65 -8.32 10.75
N GLU A 281 -32.15 -7.76 11.84
CA GLU A 281 -31.79 -6.41 12.32
C GLU A 281 -30.29 -6.31 12.65
N ASP A 282 -29.69 -7.35 13.22
CA ASP A 282 -28.26 -7.41 13.51
C ASP A 282 -27.44 -7.43 12.21
N VAL A 283 -27.88 -8.19 11.20
CA VAL A 283 -27.23 -8.23 9.87
C VAL A 283 -27.30 -6.84 9.22
N VAL A 284 -28.45 -6.18 9.28
CA VAL A 284 -28.63 -4.81 8.76
C VAL A 284 -27.72 -3.83 9.51
N ALA A 285 -27.69 -3.88 10.85
CA ALA A 285 -26.86 -2.99 11.66
C ALA A 285 -25.36 -3.14 11.32
N GLN A 286 -24.88 -4.38 11.20
CA GLN A 286 -23.48 -4.68 10.86
C GLN A 286 -23.10 -4.26 9.44
N THR A 287 -24.03 -4.29 8.49
CA THR A 287 -23.76 -4.03 7.07
C THR A 287 -24.13 -2.62 6.62
N ARG A 288 -24.89 -1.85 7.43
CA ARG A 288 -25.39 -0.50 7.08
C ARG A 288 -24.31 0.43 6.55
N ASN A 289 -23.13 0.46 7.17
CA ASN A 289 -22.03 1.35 6.80
C ASN A 289 -20.90 0.66 6.02
N LEU A 290 -21.11 -0.59 5.59
CA LEU A 290 -20.12 -1.32 4.80
C LEU A 290 -20.11 -0.81 3.36
N ASP A 291 -18.92 -0.53 2.83
CA ASP A 291 -18.72 -0.23 1.42
C ASP A 291 -19.06 -1.47 0.58
N THR A 292 -20.07 -1.34 -0.29
CA THR A 292 -20.58 -2.43 -1.12
C THR A 292 -19.51 -3.04 -2.00
N ALA A 293 -18.56 -2.22 -2.47
CA ALA A 293 -17.46 -2.65 -3.32
C ALA A 293 -16.46 -3.58 -2.60
N THR A 294 -16.49 -3.59 -1.27
CA THR A 294 -15.55 -4.37 -0.42
C THR A 294 -16.21 -5.53 0.33
N ALA A 295 -17.49 -5.79 0.08
CA ALA A 295 -18.24 -6.90 0.69
C ALA A 295 -17.98 -8.23 -0.06
N THR A 296 -18.03 -9.39 0.62
CA THR A 296 -18.05 -10.69 -0.08
C THR A 296 -19.37 -10.88 -0.82
N ASP A 297 -19.43 -11.77 -1.82
CA ASP A 297 -20.70 -12.10 -2.50
C ASP A 297 -21.77 -12.58 -1.52
N GLU A 298 -21.37 -13.39 -0.53
CA GLU A 298 -22.27 -13.86 0.51
C GLU A 298 -22.71 -12.72 1.43
N THR A 299 -21.82 -11.81 1.82
CA THR A 299 -22.19 -10.63 2.63
C THR A 299 -23.23 -9.78 1.88
N VAL A 300 -23.04 -9.54 0.58
CA VAL A 300 -23.99 -8.79 -0.25
C VAL A 300 -25.35 -9.50 -0.26
N LEU A 301 -25.36 -10.82 -0.46
CA LEU A 301 -26.58 -11.63 -0.46
C LEU A 301 -27.32 -11.59 0.88
N LEU A 302 -26.62 -11.85 1.98
CA LEU A 302 -27.20 -11.84 3.33
C LEU A 302 -27.73 -10.45 3.70
N ALA A 303 -27.00 -9.39 3.33
CA ALA A 303 -27.40 -8.01 3.58
C ALA A 303 -28.65 -7.61 2.77
N PHE A 304 -28.73 -8.00 1.50
CA PHE A 304 -29.91 -7.79 0.66
C PHE A 304 -31.14 -8.50 1.25
N LEU A 305 -31.03 -9.79 1.55
CA LEU A 305 -32.12 -10.59 2.09
C LEU A 305 -32.59 -10.06 3.46
N ALA A 306 -31.66 -9.76 4.36
CA ALA A 306 -31.97 -9.21 5.67
C ALA A 306 -32.64 -7.83 5.57
N SER A 307 -32.10 -6.91 4.74
CA SER A 307 -32.68 -5.57 4.56
C SER A 307 -34.08 -5.61 3.97
N THR A 308 -34.34 -6.54 3.05
CA THR A 308 -35.68 -6.73 2.48
C THR A 308 -36.64 -7.28 3.54
N ARG A 309 -36.18 -8.22 4.37
CA ARG A 309 -36.97 -8.82 5.45
C ARG A 309 -37.34 -7.84 6.56
N THR A 310 -36.46 -6.87 6.87
CA THR A 310 -36.69 -5.84 7.89
C THR A 310 -37.39 -4.59 7.35
N GLY A 311 -37.68 -4.52 6.05
CA GLY A 311 -38.34 -3.36 5.43
C GLY A 311 -37.43 -2.14 5.22
N GLU A 312 -36.10 -2.30 5.32
CA GLU A 312 -35.10 -1.23 5.14
C GLU A 312 -34.85 -1.00 3.64
N LYS A 313 -35.78 -0.31 2.98
CA LYS A 313 -35.84 -0.17 1.52
C LYS A 313 -34.58 0.42 0.89
N ASP A 314 -33.99 1.44 1.50
CA ASP A 314 -32.79 2.10 0.96
C ASP A 314 -31.59 1.15 0.97
N LEU A 315 -31.43 0.37 2.04
CA LEU A 315 -30.37 -0.62 2.14
C LEU A 315 -30.62 -1.80 1.20
N ALA A 316 -31.87 -2.26 1.09
CA ALA A 316 -32.24 -3.32 0.16
C ALA A 316 -31.93 -2.92 -1.30
N SER A 317 -32.29 -1.69 -1.71
CA SER A 317 -31.96 -1.16 -3.04
C SER A 317 -30.45 -1.07 -3.26
N ARG A 318 -29.70 -0.54 -2.28
CA ARG A 318 -28.24 -0.43 -2.36
C ARG A 318 -27.56 -1.79 -2.57
N TRP A 319 -27.98 -2.81 -1.82
CA TRP A 319 -27.41 -4.16 -1.95
C TRP A 319 -27.89 -4.88 -3.22
N ALA A 320 -29.12 -4.62 -3.69
CA ALA A 320 -29.62 -5.12 -4.96
C ALA A 320 -28.81 -4.60 -6.16
N GLU A 321 -28.49 -3.31 -6.19
CA GLU A 321 -27.63 -2.70 -7.21
C GLU A 321 -26.25 -3.36 -7.24
N GLU A 322 -25.68 -3.66 -6.07
CA GLU A 322 -24.40 -4.36 -5.96
C GLU A 322 -24.47 -5.81 -6.47
N LEU A 323 -25.56 -6.55 -6.17
CA LEU A 323 -25.78 -7.89 -6.74
C LEU A 323 -25.85 -7.85 -8.27
N LEU A 324 -26.59 -6.90 -8.83
CA LEU A 324 -26.70 -6.72 -10.29
C LEU A 324 -25.37 -6.33 -10.92
N ARG A 325 -24.59 -5.47 -10.25
CA ARG A 325 -23.25 -5.10 -10.69
C ARG A 325 -22.32 -6.31 -10.77
N ARG A 326 -22.41 -7.25 -9.83
CA ARG A 326 -21.56 -8.46 -9.76
C ARG A 326 -22.05 -9.60 -10.65
N LYS A 327 -23.37 -9.75 -10.78
CA LYS A 327 -24.04 -10.83 -11.53
C LYS A 327 -25.08 -10.24 -12.48
N PRO A 328 -24.64 -9.54 -13.55
CA PRO A 328 -25.55 -8.92 -14.50
C PRO A 328 -26.34 -10.00 -15.26
N GLY A 329 -27.66 -9.83 -15.36
CA GLY A 329 -28.52 -10.75 -16.09
C GLY A 329 -29.98 -10.62 -15.70
N SER A 330 -30.87 -10.93 -16.64
CA SER A 330 -32.33 -10.86 -16.45
C SER A 330 -32.84 -11.81 -15.37
N GLU A 331 -32.15 -12.94 -15.14
CA GLU A 331 -32.48 -13.87 -14.07
C GLU A 331 -32.26 -13.24 -12.69
N THR A 332 -31.10 -12.61 -12.47
CA THR A 332 -30.79 -11.89 -11.22
C THR A 332 -31.77 -10.75 -10.99
N GLU A 333 -32.06 -9.95 -12.02
CA GLU A 333 -33.03 -8.85 -11.95
C GLU A 333 -34.42 -9.34 -11.54
N THR A 334 -34.91 -10.40 -12.18
CA THR A 334 -36.21 -11.01 -11.88
C THR A 334 -36.25 -11.54 -10.44
N TRP A 335 -35.19 -12.23 -10.01
CA TRP A 335 -35.10 -12.75 -8.65
C TRP A 335 -35.13 -11.63 -7.60
N ILE A 336 -34.35 -10.56 -7.78
CA ILE A 336 -34.35 -9.39 -6.89
C ILE A 336 -35.75 -8.77 -6.80
N GLN A 337 -36.42 -8.55 -7.94
CA GLN A 337 -37.76 -7.97 -7.98
C GLN A 337 -38.77 -8.85 -7.24
N ASN A 338 -38.73 -10.17 -7.45
CA ASN A 338 -39.61 -11.11 -6.77
C ASN A 338 -39.44 -11.06 -5.25
N ILE A 339 -38.21 -10.99 -4.75
CA ILE A 339 -37.91 -10.91 -3.31
C ILE A 339 -38.41 -9.59 -2.71
N GLN A 340 -38.18 -8.47 -3.40
CA GLN A 340 -38.65 -7.15 -2.96
C GLN A 340 -40.18 -7.02 -2.96
N GLN A 341 -40.87 -7.69 -3.91
CA GLN A 341 -42.33 -7.71 -3.99
C GLN A 341 -43.00 -8.68 -3.01
N SER A 342 -42.28 -9.73 -2.58
CA SER A 342 -42.80 -10.78 -1.68
C SER A 342 -42.58 -10.48 -0.19
N SER A 343 -41.91 -9.38 0.13
CA SER A 343 -41.60 -9.01 1.51
C SER A 343 -42.70 -8.09 2.08
N PRO A 344 -43.14 -8.34 3.33
CA PRO A 344 -44.32 -7.70 3.93
C PRO A 344 -44.18 -6.20 4.17
#